data_AF-A0AAI9AJ68-F1
#
_entry.id   AF-A0AAI9AJ68-F1
#
_cell.length_a   1.000
_cell.length_b   1.000
_cell.length_c   1.000
_cell.angle_alpha   90.00
_cell.angle_beta   90.00
_cell.angle_gamma   90.00
#
_symmetry.space_group_name_H-M   'P 1'
#
loop_
_entity.id
_entity.type
_entity.pdbx_description
1 polymer ?
#
loop_
_entity_poly.entity_id
_entity_poly.type
_entity_poly.pdbx_seq_one_letter_code
_entity_poly.pdbx_strand_id
1 'polypeptide(L)'
;MRFLFLLIFIVCLNARINPFEPVIKPHQTQIVKPVFFKKEVVYLPKDARVLKKVIFVYQTLSSDIKQKTIDINKNIDFHKPIILLHKSKNFKNQKAYFKYFYLYIQNKKIFIKTKDKLIRSFFLVKPFRLVLDFKRYSNIPTIKKEFNSFVKKVVVGSHTSFYRVVIYLDANYNYKVIKKKDGVEIEFY
;
A
#
# COMPACT_ATOMS: atom_id res chain seq x y z
N MET A 1 -32.75 -31.38 42.11
CA MET A 1 -31.40 -30.82 41.90
C MET A 1 -30.52 -31.68 40.98
N ARG A 2 -30.43 -33.01 41.17
CA ARG A 2 -29.54 -33.89 40.37
C ARG A 2 -29.96 -34.09 38.90
N PHE A 3 -31.26 -34.15 38.62
CA PHE A 3 -31.80 -34.26 37.25
C PHE A 3 -31.64 -32.97 36.41
N LEU A 4 -31.63 -31.79 37.06
CA LEU A 4 -31.45 -30.51 36.38
C LEU A 4 -30.02 -30.34 35.86
N PHE A 5 -29.03 -30.82 36.63
CA PHE A 5 -27.62 -30.87 36.20
C PHE A 5 -27.42 -31.77 34.99
N LEU A 6 -28.15 -32.88 34.90
CA LEU A 6 -28.06 -33.83 33.80
C LEU A 6 -28.61 -33.24 32.49
N LEU A 7 -29.69 -32.46 32.58
CA LEU A 7 -30.28 -31.73 31.46
C LEU A 7 -29.37 -30.61 30.93
N ILE A 8 -28.70 -29.88 31.82
CA ILE A 8 -27.72 -28.84 31.44
C ILE A 8 -26.52 -29.45 30.71
N PHE A 9 -26.06 -30.63 31.12
CA PHE A 9 -24.93 -31.32 30.49
C PHE A 9 -25.22 -31.74 29.05
N ILE A 10 -26.47 -32.15 28.76
CA ILE A 10 -26.93 -32.54 27.41
C ILE A 10 -26.98 -31.33 26.46
N VAL A 11 -27.29 -30.12 26.96
CA VAL A 11 -27.30 -28.90 26.13
C VAL A 11 -25.86 -28.46 25.80
N CYS A 12 -24.90 -28.62 26.71
CA CYS A 12 -23.49 -28.34 26.45
C CYS A 12 -22.85 -29.32 25.44
N LEU A 13 -23.36 -30.56 25.33
CA LEU A 13 -22.86 -31.56 24.37
C LEU A 13 -23.25 -31.22 22.91
N ASN A 14 -24.29 -30.43 22.69
CA ASN A 14 -24.72 -29.99 21.35
C ASN A 14 -24.06 -28.69 20.87
N ALA A 15 -23.13 -28.11 21.65
CA ALA A 15 -22.40 -26.91 21.27
C ALA A 15 -21.12 -27.26 20.48
N ARG A 16 -21.25 -27.74 19.24
CA ARG A 16 -20.08 -27.93 18.33
C ARG A 16 -20.38 -27.62 16.86
N ILE A 17 -20.94 -26.45 16.59
CA ILE A 17 -20.73 -25.82 15.29
C ILE A 17 -20.02 -24.52 15.59
N ASN A 18 -18.70 -24.51 15.43
CA ASN A 18 -17.90 -23.29 15.50
C ASN A 18 -18.33 -22.41 14.31
N PRO A 19 -19.08 -21.30 14.53
CA PRO A 19 -19.61 -20.50 13.43
C PRO A 19 -18.51 -19.73 12.68
N PHE A 20 -17.26 -19.85 13.14
CA PHE A 20 -16.07 -19.28 12.52
C PHE A 20 -15.21 -20.32 11.80
N GLU A 21 -15.61 -21.60 11.79
CA GLU A 21 -14.99 -22.59 10.91
C GLU A 21 -15.54 -22.42 9.50
N PRO A 22 -14.69 -22.09 8.52
CA PRO A 22 -15.15 -21.92 7.16
C PRO A 22 -15.59 -23.29 6.62
N VAL A 23 -16.88 -23.41 6.29
CA VAL A 23 -17.49 -24.60 5.68
C VAL A 23 -16.78 -25.01 4.38
N ILE A 24 -16.10 -24.05 3.75
CA ILE A 24 -15.31 -24.22 2.53
C ILE A 24 -13.86 -23.86 2.86
N LYS A 25 -12.92 -24.82 2.70
CA LYS A 25 -11.50 -24.50 2.71
C LYS A 25 -11.23 -23.53 1.55
N PRO A 26 -10.71 -22.31 1.81
CA PRO A 26 -10.46 -21.36 0.73
C PRO A 26 -9.49 -22.00 -0.26
N HIS A 27 -9.95 -22.17 -1.50
CA HIS A 27 -9.09 -22.57 -2.60
C HIS A 27 -7.96 -21.55 -2.66
N GLN A 28 -6.71 -22.00 -2.68
CA GLN A 28 -5.55 -21.10 -2.79
C GLN A 28 -5.67 -20.34 -4.12
N THR A 29 -6.25 -19.15 -4.07
CA THR A 29 -6.26 -18.24 -5.21
C THR A 29 -4.81 -17.96 -5.55
N GLN A 30 -4.35 -18.44 -6.69
CA GLN A 30 -3.04 -18.10 -7.21
C GLN A 30 -2.98 -16.56 -7.27
N ILE A 31 -2.01 -15.98 -6.55
CA ILE A 31 -1.80 -14.54 -6.55
C ILE A 31 -1.26 -14.18 -7.94
N VAL A 32 -2.17 -13.84 -8.86
CA VAL A 32 -1.79 -13.36 -10.19
C VAL A 32 -1.15 -12.00 -10.02
N LYS A 33 0.12 -11.87 -10.38
CA LYS A 33 0.81 -10.58 -10.36
C LYS A 33 0.11 -9.64 -11.36
N PRO A 34 -0.21 -8.39 -10.97
CA PRO A 34 -0.86 -7.46 -11.89
C PRO A 34 0.07 -7.16 -13.07
N VAL A 35 -0.46 -7.25 -14.29
CA VAL A 35 0.25 -6.87 -15.51
C VAL A 35 0.09 -5.36 -15.70
N PHE A 36 1.20 -4.64 -15.66
CA PHE A 36 1.20 -3.18 -15.83
C PHE A 36 1.13 -2.79 -17.31
N PHE A 37 0.28 -1.82 -17.62
CA PHE A 37 0.21 -1.19 -18.94
C PHE A 37 1.57 -0.60 -19.34
N LYS A 38 1.99 -0.81 -20.60
CA LYS A 38 3.25 -0.27 -21.13
C LYS A 38 3.02 0.67 -22.30
N LYS A 39 2.39 0.19 -23.37
CA LYS A 39 2.18 0.94 -24.61
C LYS A 39 0.92 0.45 -25.31
N GLU A 40 0.14 1.37 -25.88
CA GLU A 40 -0.93 1.09 -26.84
C GLU A 40 -0.79 2.02 -28.04
N VAL A 41 -1.16 1.54 -29.21
CA VAL A 41 -1.17 2.33 -30.45
C VAL A 41 -2.62 2.39 -30.94
N VAL A 42 -3.16 3.61 -31.01
CA VAL A 42 -4.56 3.85 -31.35
C VAL A 42 -4.63 4.47 -32.75
N TYR A 43 -5.40 3.83 -33.63
CA TYR A 43 -5.67 4.33 -34.97
C TYR A 43 -7.03 5.01 -35.00
N LEU A 44 -7.10 6.14 -35.73
CA LEU A 44 -8.33 6.90 -35.90
C LEU A 44 -8.98 6.56 -37.25
N PRO A 45 -10.31 6.72 -37.37
CA PRO A 45 -11.00 6.50 -38.63
C PRO A 45 -10.59 7.54 -39.69
N LYS A 46 -10.78 7.21 -40.97
CA LYS A 46 -10.27 8.00 -42.11
C LYS A 46 -10.89 9.40 -42.24
N ASP A 47 -12.03 9.62 -41.60
CA ASP A 47 -12.76 10.89 -41.55
C ASP A 47 -12.38 11.75 -40.33
N ALA A 48 -11.52 11.26 -39.43
CA ALA A 48 -11.08 12.03 -38.28
C ALA A 48 -10.27 13.26 -38.72
N ARG A 49 -10.65 14.45 -38.24
CA ARG A 49 -9.97 15.74 -38.55
C ARG A 49 -9.58 16.53 -37.31
N VAL A 50 -10.40 16.47 -36.26
CA VAL A 50 -10.20 17.24 -35.03
C VAL A 50 -10.26 16.32 -33.83
N LEU A 51 -9.16 16.26 -33.07
CA LEU A 51 -9.13 15.59 -31.78
C LEU A 51 -9.70 16.52 -30.71
N LYS A 52 -10.92 16.22 -30.26
CA LYS A 52 -11.65 17.06 -29.30
C LYS A 52 -11.13 16.88 -27.86
N LYS A 53 -11.16 15.66 -27.34
CA LYS A 53 -10.78 15.34 -25.95
C LYS A 53 -10.29 13.90 -25.81
N VAL A 54 -9.58 13.63 -24.72
CA VAL A 54 -9.22 12.28 -24.26
C VAL A 54 -9.84 12.06 -22.88
N ILE A 55 -10.47 10.90 -22.68
CA ILE A 55 -11.10 10.52 -21.41
C ILE A 55 -10.38 9.28 -20.88
N PHE A 56 -9.75 9.42 -19.72
CA PHE A 56 -9.15 8.30 -18.99
C PHE A 56 -10.12 7.83 -17.91
N VAL A 57 -10.60 6.60 -18.02
CA VAL A 57 -11.41 5.94 -16.99
C VAL A 57 -10.49 5.03 -16.17
N TYR A 58 -10.54 5.15 -14.85
CA TYR A 58 -9.65 4.43 -13.94
C TYR A 58 -10.36 3.98 -12.66
N GLN A 59 -9.86 2.91 -12.05
CA GLN A 59 -10.35 2.40 -10.77
C GLN A 59 -9.46 2.93 -9.63
N THR A 60 -10.08 3.34 -8.52
CA THR A 60 -9.38 3.80 -7.32
C THR A 60 -9.02 2.64 -6.37
N LEU A 61 -8.23 2.94 -5.32
CA LEU A 61 -7.95 1.97 -4.25
C LEU A 61 -9.20 1.48 -3.51
N SER A 62 -10.25 2.30 -3.48
CA SER A 62 -11.56 1.96 -2.91
C SER A 62 -12.47 1.25 -3.91
N SER A 63 -11.93 0.82 -5.05
CA SER A 63 -12.65 0.18 -6.16
C SER A 63 -13.66 1.06 -6.91
N ASP A 64 -13.81 2.34 -6.56
CA ASP A 64 -14.62 3.29 -7.33
C ASP A 64 -14.06 3.51 -8.73
N ILE A 65 -14.94 3.64 -9.73
CA ILE A 65 -14.59 4.05 -11.10
C ILE A 65 -14.66 5.57 -11.21
N LYS A 66 -13.57 6.21 -11.64
CA LYS A 66 -13.47 7.66 -11.82
C LYS A 66 -12.94 7.98 -13.22
N GLN A 67 -13.15 9.23 -13.64
CA GLN A 67 -12.72 9.71 -14.95
C GLN A 67 -11.83 10.95 -14.86
N LYS A 68 -10.89 11.07 -15.79
CA LYS A 68 -10.08 12.29 -16.02
C LYS A 68 -10.20 12.68 -17.49
N THR A 69 -10.76 13.85 -17.73
CA THR A 69 -10.89 14.43 -19.08
C THR A 69 -9.77 15.41 -19.35
N ILE A 70 -9.23 15.37 -20.57
CA ILE A 70 -8.25 16.31 -21.10
C ILE A 70 -8.81 16.87 -22.40
N ASP A 71 -9.08 18.18 -22.43
CA ASP A 71 -9.53 18.87 -23.63
C ASP A 71 -8.33 19.22 -24.51
N ILE A 72 -8.43 18.94 -25.81
CA ILE A 72 -7.35 19.13 -26.79
C ILE A 72 -7.76 20.13 -27.86
N ASN A 73 -8.91 19.90 -28.52
CA ASN A 73 -9.46 20.73 -29.59
C ASN A 73 -8.43 21.13 -30.67
N LYS A 74 -7.69 20.16 -31.21
CA LYS A 74 -6.67 20.39 -32.25
C LYS A 74 -6.89 19.53 -33.48
N ASN A 75 -6.48 20.05 -34.64
CA ASN A 75 -6.44 19.28 -35.88
C ASN A 75 -5.43 18.14 -35.80
N ILE A 76 -5.72 17.06 -36.50
CA ILE A 76 -4.90 15.84 -36.52
C ILE A 76 -4.78 15.27 -37.93
N ASP A 77 -3.70 14.54 -38.17
CA ASP A 77 -3.52 13.70 -39.35
C ASP A 77 -3.93 12.26 -39.01
N PHE A 78 -5.07 11.81 -39.53
CA PHE A 78 -5.62 10.48 -39.23
C PHE A 78 -4.76 9.33 -39.76
N HIS A 79 -3.84 9.58 -40.70
CA HIS A 79 -2.90 8.56 -41.18
C HIS A 79 -1.86 8.21 -40.10
N LYS A 80 -1.72 9.03 -39.05
CA LYS A 80 -0.78 8.83 -37.96
C LYS A 80 -1.49 8.33 -36.71
N PRO A 81 -0.96 7.29 -36.04
CA PRO A 81 -1.57 6.79 -34.82
C PRO A 81 -1.29 7.68 -33.61
N ILE A 82 -2.16 7.58 -32.61
CA ILE A 82 -1.93 8.11 -31.27
C ILE A 82 -1.25 7.05 -30.43
N ILE A 83 -0.13 7.39 -29.79
CA ILE A 83 0.63 6.44 -28.94
C ILE A 83 0.35 6.76 -27.47
N LEU A 84 -0.26 5.81 -26.77
CA LEU A 84 -0.38 5.84 -25.31
C LEU A 84 0.82 5.11 -24.73
N LEU A 85 1.59 5.78 -23.87
CA LEU A 85 2.81 5.23 -23.30
C LEU A 85 2.84 5.44 -21.79
N HIS A 86 3.04 4.36 -21.05
CA HIS A 86 3.21 4.39 -19.60
C HIS A 86 4.65 4.06 -19.22
N LYS A 87 5.38 5.09 -18.77
CA LYS A 87 6.75 4.94 -18.27
C LYS A 87 6.74 4.93 -16.74
N SER A 88 7.38 3.93 -16.15
CA SER A 88 7.61 3.91 -14.71
C SER A 88 8.57 5.03 -14.31
N LYS A 89 8.28 5.68 -13.18
CA LYS A 89 9.21 6.64 -12.57
C LYS A 89 10.26 5.87 -11.77
N ASN A 90 11.51 5.94 -12.21
CA ASN A 90 12.63 5.37 -11.47
C ASN A 90 13.02 6.30 -10.33
N PHE A 91 12.86 5.84 -9.08
CA PHE A 91 13.36 6.55 -7.91
C PHE A 91 14.77 6.09 -7.57
N LYS A 92 15.66 7.03 -7.25
CA LYS A 92 17.01 6.70 -6.77
C LYS A 92 16.91 5.99 -5.42
N ASN A 93 17.72 4.95 -5.23
CA ASN A 93 17.86 4.27 -3.95
C ASN A 93 18.36 5.25 -2.90
N GLN A 94 17.71 5.27 -1.74
CA GLN A 94 18.05 6.18 -0.65
C GLN A 94 18.27 5.40 0.64
N LYS A 95 19.24 5.85 1.43
CA LYS A 95 19.57 5.27 2.73
C LYS A 95 19.61 6.38 3.76
N ALA A 96 19.10 6.12 4.96
CA ALA A 96 19.21 7.05 6.07
C ALA A 96 19.50 6.32 7.37
N TYR A 97 20.45 6.85 8.11
CA TYR A 97 20.75 6.38 9.45
C TYR A 97 19.97 7.15 10.51
N PHE A 98 19.41 6.43 11.47
CA PHE A 98 18.82 6.95 12.69
C PHE A 98 19.44 6.19 13.87
N LYS A 99 19.41 6.77 15.08
CA LYS A 99 20.07 6.21 16.27
C LYS A 99 19.70 4.74 16.56
N TYR A 100 18.47 4.32 16.25
CA TYR A 100 17.97 2.98 16.56
C TYR A 100 17.76 2.07 15.35
N PHE A 101 17.84 2.60 14.13
CA PHE A 101 17.56 1.83 12.93
C PHE A 101 18.22 2.43 11.68
N TYR A 102 18.41 1.59 10.67
CA TYR A 102 18.80 2.01 9.33
C TYR A 102 17.60 1.89 8.40
N LEU A 103 17.35 2.93 7.61
CA LEU A 103 16.30 2.98 6.61
C LEU A 103 16.91 2.80 5.22
N TYR A 104 16.34 1.91 4.42
CA TYR A 104 16.67 1.70 3.02
C TYR A 104 15.38 1.85 2.19
N ILE A 105 15.42 2.67 1.14
CA ILE A 105 14.28 2.94 0.25
C ILE A 105 14.71 2.55 -1.16
N GLN A 106 14.00 1.60 -1.77
CA GLN A 106 14.30 1.09 -3.12
C GLN A 106 13.04 0.55 -3.78
N ASN A 107 12.76 0.92 -5.04
CA ASN A 107 11.70 0.34 -5.88
C ASN A 107 10.34 0.13 -5.18
N LYS A 108 9.78 1.19 -4.55
CA LYS A 108 8.54 1.12 -3.74
C LYS A 108 8.60 0.14 -2.55
N LYS A 109 9.80 -0.17 -2.07
CA LYS A 109 10.03 -0.92 -0.84
C LYS A 109 10.79 -0.06 0.16
N ILE A 110 10.49 -0.28 1.43
CA ILE A 110 11.23 0.29 2.55
C ILE A 110 11.68 -0.86 3.43
N PHE A 111 12.97 -0.95 3.69
CA PHE A 111 13.53 -1.85 4.68
C PHE A 111 14.03 -1.04 5.88
N ILE A 112 13.49 -1.35 7.06
CA ILE A 112 13.91 -0.79 8.34
C ILE A 112 14.70 -1.87 9.05
N LYS A 113 16.02 -1.75 9.06
CA LYS A 113 16.91 -2.64 9.79
C LYS A 113 16.95 -2.21 11.26
N THR A 114 16.39 -3.03 12.14
CA THR A 114 16.32 -2.77 13.58
C THR A 114 16.22 -4.09 14.35
N LYS A 115 16.69 -4.07 15.60
CA LYS A 115 16.50 -5.18 16.55
C LYS A 115 15.18 -5.04 17.33
N ASP A 116 14.54 -3.88 17.25
CA ASP A 116 13.37 -3.55 18.05
C ASP A 116 12.09 -4.18 17.46
N LYS A 117 11.21 -4.70 18.33
CA LYS A 117 9.97 -5.36 17.91
C LYS A 117 8.96 -4.33 17.40
N LEU A 118 8.45 -4.51 16.17
CA LEU A 118 7.31 -3.75 15.66
C LEU A 118 6.05 -4.09 16.48
N ILE A 119 5.47 -3.07 17.13
CA ILE A 119 4.24 -3.19 17.92
C ILE A 119 3.02 -2.99 17.04
N ARG A 120 3.01 -1.94 16.21
CA ARG A 120 1.87 -1.58 15.36
C ARG A 120 2.31 -0.90 14.08
N SER A 121 1.48 -1.03 13.06
CA SER A 121 1.57 -0.33 11.78
C SER A 121 0.19 0.10 11.32
N PHE A 122 0.02 1.36 10.94
CA PHE A 122 -1.24 1.85 10.38
C PHE A 122 -1.00 3.00 9.40
N PHE A 123 -1.91 3.14 8.43
CA PHE A 123 -1.85 4.19 7.41
C PHE A 123 -2.87 5.28 7.69
N LEU A 124 -2.48 6.53 7.47
CA LEU A 124 -3.38 7.68 7.54
C LEU A 124 -3.47 8.31 6.15
N VAL A 125 -4.70 8.53 5.67
CA VAL A 125 -4.97 9.01 4.31
C VAL A 125 -4.81 10.52 4.15
N LYS A 126 -4.73 11.30 5.24
CA LYS A 126 -4.55 12.76 5.18
C LYS A 126 -3.69 13.27 6.34
N PRO A 127 -2.48 13.81 6.08
CA PRO A 127 -1.68 13.56 4.87
C PRO A 127 -1.34 12.06 4.73
N PHE A 128 -0.98 11.59 3.53
CA PHE A 128 -0.59 10.20 3.28
C PHE A 128 0.65 9.82 4.11
N ARG A 129 0.46 9.06 5.18
CA ARG A 129 1.56 8.65 6.06
C ARG A 129 1.37 7.27 6.63
N LEU A 130 2.45 6.48 6.60
CA LEU A 130 2.56 5.21 7.30
C LEU A 130 3.20 5.46 8.67
N VAL A 131 2.53 5.00 9.73
CA VAL A 131 3.01 5.10 11.11
C VAL A 131 3.41 3.71 11.60
N LEU A 132 4.61 3.61 12.17
CA LEU A 132 5.18 2.38 12.70
C LEU A 132 5.71 2.64 14.12
N ASP A 133 5.29 1.83 15.09
CA ASP A 133 5.82 1.94 16.46
C ASP A 133 6.67 0.73 16.81
N PHE A 134 7.89 0.98 17.28
CA PHE A 134 8.86 -0.04 17.65
C PHE A 134 9.12 -0.03 19.16
N LYS A 135 9.00 -1.19 19.81
CA LYS A 135 9.12 -1.35 21.26
C LYS A 135 10.54 -1.04 21.73
N ARG A 136 10.69 0.05 22.48
CA ARG A 136 11.95 0.49 23.09
C ARG A 136 11.72 1.67 24.01
N TYR A 137 12.34 1.66 25.19
CA TYR A 137 12.47 2.89 25.98
C TYR A 137 13.40 3.86 25.26
N SER A 138 12.90 5.04 24.91
CA SER A 138 13.63 6.00 24.09
C SER A 138 13.46 7.41 24.61
N ASN A 139 14.54 8.18 24.61
CA ASN A 139 14.53 9.62 24.88
C ASN A 139 15.37 10.34 23.83
N ILE A 140 14.94 10.26 22.56
CA ILE A 140 15.55 10.98 21.44
C ILE A 140 14.67 12.19 21.08
N PRO A 141 15.25 13.37 20.79
CA PRO A 141 14.52 14.46 20.15
C PRO A 141 13.89 14.03 18.83
N THR A 142 12.88 14.77 18.38
CA THR A 142 12.24 14.48 17.10
C THR A 142 13.21 14.75 15.95
N ILE A 143 13.51 13.72 15.15
CA ILE A 143 14.39 13.82 13.98
C ILE A 143 13.52 13.81 12.72
N LYS A 144 13.79 14.74 11.80
CA LYS A 144 13.11 14.84 10.50
C LYS A 144 14.16 14.71 9.39
N LYS A 145 13.89 13.89 8.38
CA LYS A 145 14.72 13.77 7.17
C LYS A 145 13.86 13.76 5.93
N GLU A 146 14.26 14.51 4.93
CA GLU A 146 13.57 14.59 3.63
C GLU A 146 14.23 13.67 2.60
N PHE A 147 13.42 13.21 1.65
CA PHE A 147 13.81 12.22 0.65
C PHE A 147 13.27 12.63 -0.71
N ASN A 148 14.08 12.46 -1.75
CA ASN A 148 13.67 12.69 -3.13
C ASN A 148 13.13 11.40 -3.76
N SER A 149 12.05 10.86 -3.18
CA SER A 149 11.47 9.56 -3.52
C SER A 149 9.92 9.63 -3.51
N PHE A 150 9.26 8.48 -3.66
CA PHE A 150 7.85 8.30 -3.28
C PHE A 150 7.66 8.53 -1.76
N VAL A 151 8.71 8.27 -0.98
CA VAL A 151 8.84 8.79 0.39
C VAL A 151 9.29 10.25 0.31
N LYS A 152 8.52 11.15 0.92
CA LYS A 152 8.82 12.58 0.98
C LYS A 152 9.61 12.96 2.22
N LYS A 153 9.24 12.37 3.36
CA LYS A 153 9.82 12.71 4.66
C LYS A 153 9.66 11.56 5.62
N VAL A 154 10.68 11.35 6.46
CA VAL A 154 10.58 10.46 7.61
C VAL A 154 10.78 11.28 8.88
N VAL A 155 9.86 11.10 9.82
CA VAL A 155 9.90 11.73 11.14
C VAL A 155 9.98 10.63 12.20
N VAL A 156 10.95 10.74 13.09
CA VAL A 156 11.14 9.81 14.21
C VAL A 156 10.94 10.57 15.50
N GLY A 157 10.05 10.09 16.36
CA GLY A 157 9.77 10.65 17.68
C GLY A 157 9.81 9.58 18.75
N SER A 158 10.16 9.97 19.97
CA SER A 158 10.19 9.06 21.13
C SER A 158 8.90 9.17 21.93
N HIS A 159 8.44 8.03 22.44
CA HIS A 159 7.41 7.91 23.48
C HIS A 159 7.98 7.07 24.62
N THR A 160 7.27 6.99 25.74
CA THR A 160 7.74 6.34 26.97
C THR A 160 8.16 4.88 26.77
N SER A 161 7.43 4.11 25.96
CA SER A 161 7.67 2.67 25.77
C SER A 161 8.01 2.24 24.34
N PHE A 162 8.01 3.19 23.40
CA PHE A 162 8.32 2.96 21.99
C PHE A 162 8.85 4.22 21.32
N TYR A 163 9.52 4.07 20.18
CA TYR A 163 9.68 5.18 19.24
C TYR A 163 8.78 4.97 18.04
N ARG A 164 8.33 6.09 17.46
CA ARG A 164 7.43 6.14 16.32
C ARG A 164 8.19 6.60 15.09
N VAL A 165 8.06 5.85 14.01
CA VAL A 165 8.54 6.21 12.68
C VAL A 165 7.33 6.58 11.83
N VAL A 166 7.27 7.84 11.38
CA VAL A 166 6.22 8.35 10.50
C VAL A 166 6.82 8.60 9.12
N ILE A 167 6.36 7.86 8.13
CA ILE A 167 6.82 7.93 6.74
C ILE A 167 5.75 8.66 5.93
N TYR A 168 6.05 9.87 5.48
CA TYR A 168 5.19 10.66 4.59
C TYR A 168 5.40 10.22 3.14
N LEU A 169 4.32 9.91 2.46
CA LEU A 169 4.30 9.43 1.07
C LEU A 169 3.70 10.49 0.13
N ASP A 170 3.95 10.35 -1.17
CA ASP A 170 3.41 11.22 -2.21
C ASP A 170 1.99 10.88 -2.65
N ALA A 171 1.54 9.65 -2.41
CA ALA A 171 0.19 9.18 -2.72
C ALA A 171 -0.35 8.23 -1.65
N ASN A 172 -1.64 7.91 -1.75
CA ASN A 172 -2.23 6.80 -1.03
C ASN A 172 -1.72 5.49 -1.65
N TYR A 173 -1.21 4.58 -0.83
CA TYR A 173 -0.68 3.29 -1.27
C TYR A 173 -1.26 2.17 -0.43
N ASN A 174 -1.52 1.04 -1.07
CA ASN A 174 -1.66 -0.21 -0.33
C ASN A 174 -0.26 -0.67 0.10
N TYR A 175 -0.16 -1.29 1.27
CA TYR A 175 1.12 -1.74 1.79
C TYR A 175 1.02 -3.10 2.48
N LYS A 176 2.11 -3.85 2.41
CA LYS A 176 2.29 -5.11 3.14
C LYS A 176 3.52 -5.01 4.03
N VAL A 177 3.37 -5.36 5.29
CA VAL A 177 4.46 -5.41 6.27
C VAL A 177 4.94 -6.85 6.41
N ILE A 178 6.22 -7.09 6.17
CA ILE A 178 6.87 -8.39 6.23
C ILE A 178 7.96 -8.33 7.31
N LYS A 179 7.80 -9.12 8.37
CA LYS A 179 8.83 -9.26 9.40
C LYS A 179 9.99 -10.08 8.85
N LYS A 180 11.22 -9.60 9.06
CA LYS A 180 12.47 -10.29 8.71
C LYS A 180 13.30 -10.49 9.98
N LYS A 181 14.33 -11.33 9.92
CA LYS A 181 15.25 -11.58 11.04
C LYS A 181 15.90 -10.29 11.55
N ASP A 182 16.27 -9.40 10.63
CA ASP A 182 17.05 -8.19 10.93
C ASP A 182 16.21 -6.90 10.91
N GLY A 183 14.88 -7.01 10.90
CA GLY A 183 13.99 -5.85 10.89
C GLY A 183 12.67 -6.06 10.16
N VAL A 184 12.20 -5.03 9.48
CA VAL A 184 10.89 -5.00 8.83
C VAL A 184 11.01 -4.51 7.39
N GLU A 185 10.44 -5.26 6.46
CA GLU A 185 10.29 -4.88 5.07
C GLU A 185 8.85 -4.44 4.81
N ILE A 186 8.69 -3.36 4.06
CA ILE A 186 7.40 -2.76 3.73
C ILE A 186 7.35 -2.64 2.22
N GLU A 187 6.40 -3.34 1.61
CA GLU A 187 6.17 -3.29 0.17
C GLU A 187 4.94 -2.44 -0.12
N PHE A 188 5.07 -1.44 -0.99
CA PHE A 188 3.99 -0.57 -1.44
C PHE A 188 3.55 -0.95 -2.85
N TYR A 189 2.23 -1.00 -3.08
CA TYR A 189 1.63 -1.33 -4.37
C TYR A 189 0.77 -0.17 -4.86
#